data_AF-K1E4Q3-F1
#
_entry.id   AF-K1E4Q3-F1
#
_cell.length_a   1.000
_cell.length_b   1.000
_cell.length_c   1.000
_cell.angle_alpha   90.00
_cell.angle_beta   90.00
_cell.angle_gamma   90.00
#
_symmetry.space_group_name_H-M   'P 1'
#
loop_
_entity.id
_entity.type
_entity.pdbx_description
1 polymer ?
#
loop_
_entity_poly.entity_id
_entity_poly.type
_entity_poly.pdbx_seq_one_letter_code
_entity_poly.pdbx_strand_id
1 'polypeptide(L)' 'MTTPTDTRITLSRVMSQAEANLLGNVHGGNIMKMVDDTAGVSANRFAQGPAVTAAMD' A
#
# COMPACT_ATOMS: atom_id res chain seq x y z
N MET A 1 2.03 23.43 8.48
CA MET A 1 2.43 22.71 7.24
C MET A 1 2.45 21.24 7.60
N THR A 2 1.82 20.38 6.81
CA THR A 2 1.79 18.92 7.04
C THR A 2 3.19 18.35 6.91
N THR A 3 3.64 17.60 7.90
CA THR A 3 4.93 16.91 7.93
C THR A 3 4.77 15.45 7.47
N PRO A 4 5.84 14.77 7.02
CA PRO A 4 5.74 13.37 6.60
C PRO A 4 5.19 12.43 7.69
N THR A 5 5.44 12.74 8.97
CA THR A 5 4.95 11.92 10.09
C THR A 5 3.43 12.00 10.24
N ASP A 6 2.82 13.14 9.87
CA ASP A 6 1.38 13.37 10.01
C ASP A 6 0.55 12.44 9.11
N THR A 7 1.15 11.89 8.05
CA THR A 7 0.48 10.97 7.13
C THR A 7 1.04 9.55 7.17
N ARG A 8 1.95 9.26 8.12
CA ARG A 8 2.52 7.92 8.29
C ARG A 8 1.42 6.91 8.60
N ILE A 9 1.49 5.76 7.94
CA ILE A 9 0.63 4.62 8.22
C ILE A 9 1.41 3.32 8.29
N THR A 10 0.79 2.31 8.87
CA THR A 10 1.32 0.95 8.91
C THR A 10 0.17 0.00 8.64
N LEU A 11 0.38 -0.93 7.71
CA LEU A 11 -0.53 -2.02 7.41
C LEU A 11 0.14 -3.33 7.82
N SER A 12 -0.62 -4.20 8.47
CA SER A 12 -0.18 -5.55 8.81
C SER A 12 -1.32 -6.51 8.50
N ARG A 13 -0.99 -7.61 7.81
CA ARG A 13 -1.97 -8.62 7.40
C ARG A 13 -1.29 -9.99 7.41
N VAL A 14 -2.03 -11.00 7.88
CA VAL A 14 -1.64 -12.41 7.75
C VAL A 14 -1.91 -12.88 6.33
N MET A 15 -0.93 -13.52 5.70
CA MET A 15 -1.07 -14.12 4.39
C MET A 15 -1.38 -15.61 4.51
N SER A 16 -2.25 -16.11 3.64
CA SER A 16 -2.64 -17.51 3.58
C SER A 16 -2.12 -18.17 2.29
N GLN A 17 -2.40 -19.46 2.14
CA GLN A 17 -2.09 -20.19 0.90
C GLN A 17 -2.80 -19.60 -0.32
N ALA A 18 -3.95 -18.94 -0.15
CA ALA A 18 -4.67 -18.33 -1.26
C ALA A 18 -3.91 -17.15 -1.88
N GLU A 19 -3.02 -16.50 -1.12
CA GLU A 19 -2.19 -15.40 -1.62
C GLU A 19 -0.81 -15.86 -2.14
N ALA A 20 -0.52 -17.16 -2.12
CA ALA A 20 0.75 -17.70 -2.57
C ALA A 20 0.87 -17.74 -4.12
N ASN A 21 2.09 -17.58 -4.64
CA ASN A 21 2.44 -17.84 -6.02
C ASN A 21 2.87 -19.31 -6.23
N LEU A 22 3.15 -19.68 -7.48
CA LEU A 22 3.55 -21.05 -7.85
C LEU A 22 4.87 -21.52 -7.21
N LEU A 23 5.64 -20.61 -6.62
CA LEU A 23 6.88 -20.91 -5.91
C LEU A 23 6.69 -21.02 -4.39
N GLY A 24 5.44 -20.91 -3.91
CA GLY A 24 5.10 -21.01 -2.48
C GLY A 24 5.36 -19.74 -1.66
N ASN A 25 5.76 -18.63 -2.29
CA ASN A 25 5.91 -17.33 -1.65
C ASN A 25 4.63 -16.50 -1.80
N VAL A 26 4.45 -15.43 -1.03
CA VAL A 26 3.38 -14.45 -1.27
C VAL A 26 3.52 -13.91 -2.70
N HIS A 27 2.41 -13.88 -3.43
CA HIS A 27 2.38 -13.39 -4.81
C HIS A 27 2.75 -11.91 -4.86
N GLY A 28 3.67 -11.53 -5.75
CA GLY A 28 4.18 -10.15 -5.85
C GLY A 28 3.08 -9.12 -6.08
N GLY A 29 2.08 -9.43 -6.90
CA GLY A 29 0.90 -8.57 -7.09
C GLY A 29 0.08 -8.33 -5.81
N ASN A 30 0.03 -9.28 -4.87
CA ASN A 30 -0.63 -9.05 -3.58
C ASN A 30 0.19 -8.10 -2.69
N ILE A 31 1.53 -8.21 -2.74
CA ILE A 31 2.43 -7.26 -2.06
C ILE A 31 2.26 -5.86 -2.65
N MET A 32 2.31 -5.73 -3.98
CA MET A 32 2.18 -4.43 -4.65
C MET A 32 0.81 -3.79 -4.44
N LYS A 33 -0.27 -4.59 -4.35
CA LYS A 33 -1.59 -4.08 -3.95
C LYS A 33 -1.55 -3.43 -2.56
N MET A 34 -0.92 -4.07 -1.58
CA MET A 34 -0.79 -3.48 -0.23
C MET A 34 0.07 -2.20 -0.24
N VAL A 35 1.12 -2.15 -1.08
CA VAL A 35 1.92 -0.93 -1.29
C VAL A 35 1.04 0.19 -1.84
N ASP A 36 0.25 -0.08 -2.88
CA ASP A 36 -0.65 0.90 -3.50
C ASP A 36 -1.74 1.38 -2.53
N ASP A 37 -2.41 0.46 -1.82
CA ASP A 37 -3.43 0.78 -0.81
C ASP A 37 -2.86 1.73 0.26
N THR A 38 -1.64 1.44 0.73
CA THR A 38 -1.00 2.26 1.77
C THR A 38 -0.52 3.61 1.22
N ALA A 39 0.05 3.64 0.02
CA ALA A 39 0.43 4.88 -0.64
C ALA A 39 -0.78 5.80 -0.87
N GLY A 40 -1.90 5.24 -1.35
CA GLY A 40 -3.15 5.96 -1.58
C GLY A 40 -3.70 6.62 -0.32
N VAL A 41 -3.70 5.91 0.82
CA VAL A 41 -4.13 6.48 2.10
C VAL A 41 -3.19 7.59 2.58
N SER A 42 -1.87 7.41 2.46
CA SER A 42 -0.90 8.46 2.84
C SER A 42 -1.07 9.71 1.96
N ALA A 43 -1.20 9.53 0.65
CA ALA A 43 -1.39 10.62 -0.32
C ALA A 43 -2.71 11.36 -0.08
N ASN A 44 -3.81 10.64 0.14
CA ASN A 44 -5.11 11.22 0.46
C ASN A 44 -5.06 12.09 1.72
N ARG A 45 -4.39 11.63 2.79
CA ARG A 45 -4.23 12.41 4.03
C ARG A 45 -3.42 13.67 3.82
N PHE A 46 -2.34 13.59 3.03
CA PHE A 46 -1.51 14.75 2.73
C PHE A 46 -2.27 15.78 1.88
N ALA A 47 -2.98 15.30 0.85
CA ALA A 47 -3.71 16.14 -0.09
C ALA A 47 -5.01 16.71 0.48
N GLN A 48 -5.52 16.15 1.59
CA GLN A 48 -6.84 16.48 2.16
C GLN A 48 -7.97 16.36 1.11
N GLY A 49 -7.85 15.37 0.22
CA GLY A 49 -8.72 15.21 -0.93
C GLY A 49 -8.38 13.95 -1.73
N PRO A 50 -9.10 13.67 -2.84
CA PRO A 50 -8.85 12.49 -3.66
C PRO A 50 -7.41 12.47 -4.18
N ALA A 51 -6.80 11.28 -4.17
CA ALA A 51 -5.48 11.01 -4.74
C ALA A 51 -5.57 9.78 -5.64
N VAL A 52 -4.73 9.74 -6.68
CA VAL A 52 -4.67 8.63 -7.63
C VAL A 52 -3.22 8.22 -7.87
N THR A 53 -3.00 6.93 -8.09
CA THR A 53 -1.67 6.40 -8.40
C THR A 53 -1.32 6.73 -9.84
N ALA A 54 -0.33 7.61 -10.01
CA ALA A 54 0.16 7.98 -11.35
C ALA A 54 1.15 6.94 -11.90
N ALA A 55 2.03 6.42 -11.05
CA ALA A 55 3.03 5.41 -11.37
C ALA A 55 3.47 4.69 -10.08
N MET A 56 4.11 3.54 -10.25
CA MET A 56 4.91 2.86 -9.21
C MET A 56 6.31 2.64 -9.80
N ASP A 57 7.33 3.00 -9.03
CA ASP A 57 8.76 2.82 -9.39
C ASP A 57 9.22 1.36 -9.22
#